data_AF-A0A512D2B2-F1
#
_entry.id   AF-A0A512D2B2-F1
#
_cell.length_a   1.000
_cell.length_b   1.000
_cell.length_c   1.000
_cell.angle_alpha   90.00
_cell.angle_beta   90.00
_cell.angle_gamma   90.00
#
_symmetry.space_group_name_H-M   'P 1'
#
loop_
_entity.id
_entity.type
_entity.pdbx_description
1 polymer ?
#
loop_
_entity_poly.entity_id
_entity_poly.type
_entity_poly.pdbx_seq_one_letter_code
_entity_poly.pdbx_strand_id
1 'polypeptide(L)'
;MVAAGVVLLGTGLGACGSSGGSPGAASTVRADVPADARTQQIAEVEFARQCSVGTQSFPKEADIDADLAKRLATAGVSHLEWKQWHDSLAVSPQLVTQFAEVGKHGCQKT
;
A
#
# COMPACT_ATOMS: atom_id res chain seq x y z
N MET A 1 41.62 32.96 -14.35
CA MET A 1 40.60 32.68 -15.38
C MET A 1 39.23 32.87 -14.74
N VAL A 2 38.40 33.73 -15.32
CA VAL A 2 37.01 34.02 -14.89
C VAL A 2 36.08 33.42 -15.94
N ALA A 3 35.07 32.66 -15.52
CA ALA A 3 33.81 32.40 -16.21
C ALA A 3 32.85 31.78 -15.16
N ALA A 4 31.88 32.53 -14.63
CA ALA A 4 30.48 32.61 -15.08
C ALA A 4 29.80 31.22 -15.07
N GLY A 5 28.79 30.88 -14.26
CA GLY A 5 27.75 31.66 -13.59
C GLY A 5 26.41 31.36 -14.25
N VAL A 6 25.53 30.57 -13.60
CA VAL A 6 24.06 30.67 -13.73
C VAL A 6 23.44 30.20 -12.42
N VAL A 7 22.87 31.15 -11.67
CA VAL A 7 21.83 30.91 -10.66
C VAL A 7 20.51 30.88 -11.42
N LEU A 8 19.75 29.80 -11.28
CA LEU A 8 18.32 29.76 -11.63
C LEU A 8 17.53 29.57 -10.33
N LEU A 9 17.08 30.70 -9.81
CA LEU A 9 15.97 30.82 -8.87
C LEU A 9 14.69 30.38 -9.59
N GLY A 10 14.23 29.17 -9.29
CA GLY A 10 12.88 28.72 -9.60
C GLY A 10 12.00 28.83 -8.35
N THR A 11 11.18 29.86 -8.30
CA THR A 11 10.12 30.06 -7.31
C THR A 11 8.95 29.12 -7.54
N GLY A 12 8.47 28.48 -6.47
CA GLY A 12 7.05 28.17 -6.27
C GLY A 12 6.56 26.82 -6.77
N LEU A 13 6.52 25.84 -5.85
CA LEU A 13 5.35 25.03 -5.49
C LEU A 13 5.76 24.28 -4.21
N GLY A 14 5.11 24.59 -3.09
CA GLY A 14 5.42 24.03 -1.78
C GLY A 14 5.29 22.51 -1.80
N ALA A 15 6.43 21.83 -1.91
CA ALA A 15 6.52 20.40 -1.69
C ALA A 15 6.42 20.13 -0.19
N CYS A 16 5.42 19.33 0.14
CA CYS A 16 5.06 18.75 1.42
C CYS A 16 6.14 18.69 2.50
N GLY A 17 5.75 19.17 3.69
CA GLY A 17 6.02 18.50 4.96
C GLY A 17 7.48 18.17 5.26
N SER A 18 8.14 19.11 5.93
CA SER A 18 9.38 18.87 6.65
C SER A 18 9.28 17.64 7.56
N SER A 19 10.08 16.62 7.22
CA SER A 19 10.94 15.85 8.12
C SER A 19 10.40 15.63 9.54
N GLY A 20 9.64 14.55 9.69
CA GLY A 20 9.33 13.88 10.96
C GLY A 20 9.28 12.37 10.75
N GLY A 21 10.26 11.82 10.03
CA GLY A 21 10.36 10.39 9.81
C GLY A 21 10.69 9.70 11.13
N SER A 22 9.67 9.20 11.83
CA SER A 22 9.84 8.01 12.66
C SER A 22 10.63 7.00 11.83
N PRO A 23 11.65 6.32 12.39
CA PRO A 23 12.28 5.20 11.69
C PRO A 23 11.23 4.11 11.55
N GLY A 24 10.42 4.21 10.49
CA GLY A 24 9.48 3.19 10.09
C GLY A 24 10.30 1.93 9.93
N ALA A 25 9.96 0.90 10.72
CA ALA A 25 10.62 -0.39 10.65
C ALA A 25 10.75 -0.77 9.18
N ALA A 26 11.99 -0.83 8.68
CA ALA A 26 12.27 -1.30 7.34
C ALA A 26 11.77 -2.74 7.28
N SER A 27 10.58 -2.96 6.73
CA SER A 27 10.13 -4.30 6.38
C SER A 27 11.07 -4.75 5.28
N THR A 28 11.98 -5.65 5.62
CA THR A 28 12.78 -6.35 4.63
C THR A 28 11.80 -7.08 3.73
N VAL A 29 11.58 -6.54 2.53
CA VAL A 29 10.72 -7.17 1.52
C VAL A 29 11.20 -8.60 1.36
N ARG A 30 10.34 -9.56 1.65
CA ARG A 30 10.67 -10.96 1.43
C ARG A 30 10.70 -11.16 -0.08
N ALA A 31 11.85 -11.57 -0.60
CA ALA A 31 12.05 -11.75 -2.03
C ALA A 31 11.21 -12.91 -2.61
N ASP A 32 10.58 -13.73 -1.77
CA ASP A 32 10.01 -15.02 -2.12
C ASP A 32 8.60 -15.26 -1.56
N VAL A 33 7.77 -14.22 -1.38
CA VAL A 33 6.35 -14.43 -1.05
C VAL A 33 5.67 -15.15 -2.24
N PRO A 34 5.22 -16.41 -2.08
CA PRO A 34 4.67 -17.19 -3.19
C PRO A 34 3.23 -16.77 -3.50
N ALA A 35 2.84 -16.84 -4.78
CA ALA A 35 1.44 -16.67 -5.20
C ALA A 35 0.65 -17.99 -5.00
N ASP A 36 0.25 -18.23 -3.75
CA ASP A 36 -0.47 -19.41 -3.28
C ASP A 36 -1.89 -19.07 -2.77
N ALA A 37 -2.58 -20.07 -2.21
CA ALA A 37 -3.93 -19.90 -1.68
C ALA A 37 -3.99 -18.90 -0.50
N ARG A 38 -2.91 -18.76 0.27
CA ARG A 38 -2.88 -17.83 1.40
C ARG A 38 -2.76 -16.39 0.92
N THR A 39 -1.87 -16.11 -0.02
CA THR A 39 -1.73 -14.79 -0.65
C THR A 39 -2.92 -14.42 -1.52
N GLN A 40 -3.59 -15.40 -2.13
CA GLN A 40 -4.90 -15.22 -2.77
C GLN A 40 -5.94 -14.67 -1.79
N GLN A 41 -6.02 -15.24 -0.58
CA GLN A 41 -6.94 -14.75 0.45
C GLN A 41 -6.60 -13.30 0.87
N ILE A 42 -5.31 -12.97 1.01
CA ILE A 42 -4.88 -11.60 1.34
C ILE A 42 -5.28 -10.64 0.21
N ALA A 43 -5.08 -11.04 -1.05
CA ALA A 43 -5.47 -10.28 -2.23
C ALA A 43 -6.98 -9.98 -2.26
N GLU A 44 -7.83 -10.94 -1.92
CA GLU A 44 -9.29 -10.76 -1.83
C GLU A 44 -9.69 -9.74 -0.76
N VAL A 45 -9.04 -9.77 0.41
CA VAL A 45 -9.29 -8.81 1.49
C VAL A 45 -8.86 -7.40 1.08
N GLU A 46 -7.67 -7.25 0.48
CA GLU A 46 -7.19 -5.95 0.03
C GLU A 46 -8.06 -5.40 -1.10
N PHE A 47 -8.49 -6.24 -2.04
CA PHE A 47 -9.38 -5.80 -3.11
C PHE A 47 -10.73 -5.32 -2.55
N ALA A 48 -11.34 -6.08 -1.63
CA ALA A 48 -12.58 -5.66 -0.97
C ALA A 48 -12.42 -4.35 -0.17
N ARG A 49 -11.25 -4.13 0.45
CA ARG A 49 -10.90 -2.86 1.08
C ARG A 49 -10.85 -1.73 0.06
N GLN A 50 -10.13 -1.89 -1.05
CA GLN A 50 -10.02 -0.87 -2.11
C GLN A 50 -11.38 -0.50 -2.71
N CYS A 51 -12.30 -1.45 -2.81
CA CYS A 51 -13.65 -1.21 -3.29
C CYS A 51 -14.50 -0.32 -2.37
N SER A 52 -14.20 -0.27 -1.07
CA SER A 52 -15.00 0.48 -0.10
C SER A 52 -14.30 1.73 0.42
N VAL A 53 -12.96 1.77 0.43
CA VAL A 53 -12.19 2.88 1.00
C VAL A 53 -12.50 4.23 0.35
N GLY A 54 -12.78 4.27 -0.95
CA GLY A 54 -13.16 5.51 -1.66
C GLY A 54 -14.59 6.00 -1.39
N THR A 55 -15.43 5.16 -0.78
CA THR A 55 -16.82 5.48 -0.42
C THR A 55 -17.03 5.65 1.09
N GLN A 56 -16.03 5.27 1.89
CA GLN A 56 -16.02 5.42 3.33
C GLN A 56 -15.31 6.71 3.72
N SER A 57 -15.85 7.43 4.70
CA SER A 57 -15.20 8.58 5.30
C SER A 57 -14.54 8.15 6.61
N PHE A 58 -13.25 8.44 6.75
CA PHE A 58 -12.48 8.19 7.95
C PHE A 58 -12.17 9.53 8.63
N PRO A 59 -12.84 9.86 9.75
CA PRO A 59 -12.62 11.12 10.45
C PRO A 59 -11.19 11.30 10.97
N LYS A 60 -10.50 10.18 11.24
CA LYS A 60 -9.10 10.14 11.69
C LYS A 60 -8.33 9.11 10.90
N GLU A 61 -7.03 9.35 10.70
CA GLU A 61 -6.13 8.39 10.05
C GLU A 61 -6.11 7.04 10.78
N ALA A 62 -6.12 7.05 12.12
CA ALA A 62 -6.21 5.84 12.93
C ALA A 62 -7.46 4.98 12.65
N ASP A 63 -8.53 5.57 12.11
CA ASP A 63 -9.74 4.83 11.75
C ASP A 63 -9.53 4.00 10.46
N ILE A 64 -8.60 4.41 9.58
CA ILE A 64 -8.18 3.64 8.40
C ILE A 64 -7.44 2.38 8.84
N ASP A 65 -6.51 2.53 9.79
CA ASP A 65 -5.75 1.41 10.35
C ASP A 65 -6.67 0.44 11.10
N ALA A 66 -7.64 0.96 11.85
CA ALA A 66 -8.63 0.15 12.54
C ALA A 66 -9.53 -0.65 11.58
N ASP A 67 -9.95 -0.04 10.46
CA ASP A 67 -10.70 -0.75 9.42
C ASP A 67 -9.88 -1.88 8.78
N LEU A 68 -8.62 -1.59 8.42
CA LEU A 68 -7.70 -2.61 7.92
C LEU A 68 -7.54 -3.76 8.94
N ALA A 69 -7.22 -3.44 10.19
CA ALA A 69 -7.04 -4.43 11.24
C ALA A 69 -8.29 -5.32 11.42
N LYS A 70 -9.49 -4.73 11.38
CA LYS A 70 -10.76 -5.46 11.47
C LYS A 70 -10.95 -6.42 10.30
N ARG A 71 -10.67 -6.00 9.06
CA ARG A 71 -10.79 -6.82 7.86
C ARG A 71 -9.82 -7.99 7.86
N LEU A 72 -8.56 -7.72 8.22
CA LEU A 72 -7.53 -8.72 8.36
C LEU A 72 -7.90 -9.75 9.44
N ALA A 73 -8.34 -9.29 10.61
CA ALA A 73 -8.78 -10.18 11.70
C ALA A 73 -9.96 -11.07 11.28
N THR A 74 -10.93 -10.52 10.54
CA THR A 74 -12.09 -11.27 10.01
C THR A 74 -11.65 -12.39 9.06
N ALA A 75 -10.58 -12.15 8.29
CA ALA A 75 -9.99 -13.14 7.39
C ALA A 75 -8.95 -14.07 8.07
N GLY A 76 -8.68 -13.90 9.36
CA GLY A 76 -7.61 -14.63 10.05
C GLY A 76 -6.22 -14.33 9.47
N VAL A 77 -6.00 -13.12 8.96
CA VAL A 77 -4.73 -12.63 8.44
C VAL A 77 -4.12 -11.67 9.46
N SER A 78 -2.83 -11.82 9.77
CA SER A 78 -2.12 -10.85 10.59
C SER A 78 -1.69 -9.62 9.78
N HIS A 79 -1.53 -8.48 10.46
CA HIS A 79 -1.02 -7.27 9.81
C HIS A 79 0.39 -7.48 9.21
N LEU A 80 1.23 -8.31 9.85
CA LEU A 80 2.57 -8.62 9.33
C LEU A 80 2.49 -9.41 8.01
N GLU A 81 1.63 -10.42 7.93
CA GLU A 81 1.42 -11.18 6.69
C GLU A 81 0.91 -10.29 5.56
N TRP A 82 -0.11 -9.46 5.82
CA TRP A 82 -0.61 -8.49 4.84
C TRP A 82 0.48 -7.53 4.40
N LYS A 83 1.27 -7.00 5.33
CA LYS A 83 2.33 -6.05 5.01
C LYS A 83 3.42 -6.67 4.14
N GLN A 84 3.84 -7.90 4.46
CA GLN A 84 4.82 -8.63 3.65
C GLN A 84 4.30 -8.88 2.24
N TRP A 85 3.06 -9.34 2.11
CA TRP A 85 2.42 -9.52 0.81
C TRP A 85 2.32 -8.20 0.03
N HIS A 86 1.84 -7.13 0.67
CA HIS A 86 1.66 -5.81 0.06
C HIS A 86 2.99 -5.23 -0.42
N ASP A 87 4.03 -5.28 0.42
CA ASP A 87 5.36 -4.80 0.05
C ASP A 87 5.99 -5.66 -1.09
N SER A 88 5.71 -6.96 -1.13
CA SER A 88 6.17 -7.86 -2.20
C SER A 88 5.48 -7.63 -3.56
N LEU A 89 4.34 -6.93 -3.63
CA LEU A 89 3.72 -6.53 -4.90
C LEU A 89 4.66 -5.68 -5.77
N ALA A 90 5.57 -4.93 -5.16
CA ALA A 90 6.54 -4.10 -5.89
C ALA A 90 7.57 -4.91 -6.70
N VAL A 91 7.81 -6.18 -6.34
CA VAL A 91 8.88 -7.00 -6.91
C VAL A 91 8.42 -8.37 -7.42
N SER A 92 7.15 -8.75 -7.21
CA SER A 92 6.60 -10.04 -7.61
C SER A 92 5.51 -9.90 -8.69
N PRO A 93 5.85 -10.10 -9.98
CA PRO A 93 4.87 -10.09 -11.07
C PRO A 93 3.76 -11.14 -10.90
N GLN A 94 4.05 -12.24 -10.20
CA GLN A 94 3.09 -13.30 -9.93
C GLN A 94 2.00 -12.82 -8.95
N LEU A 95 2.38 -12.13 -7.87
CA LEU A 95 1.42 -11.54 -6.94
C LEU A 95 0.61 -10.41 -7.57
N VAL A 96 1.24 -9.60 -8.44
CA VAL A 96 0.52 -8.58 -9.23
C VAL A 96 -0.52 -9.23 -10.14
N THR A 97 -0.15 -10.31 -10.83
CA THR A 97 -1.08 -11.07 -11.68
C THR A 97 -2.22 -11.65 -10.86
N GLN A 98 -1.92 -12.30 -9.72
CA GLN A 98 -2.92 -12.84 -8.81
C GLN A 98 -3.90 -11.75 -8.33
N PHE A 99 -3.39 -10.59 -7.89
CA PHE A 99 -4.23 -9.48 -7.45
C PHE A 99 -5.09 -8.91 -8.58
N ALA A 100 -4.56 -8.83 -9.80
CA ALA A 100 -5.32 -8.43 -10.98
C ALA A 100 -6.44 -9.44 -11.32
N GLU A 101 -6.20 -10.76 -11.18
CA GLU A 101 -7.22 -11.79 -11.37
C GLU A 101 -8.36 -11.64 -10.37
N VAL A 102 -8.07 -11.41 -9.09
CA VAL A 102 -9.09 -11.08 -8.07
C VAL A 102 -9.93 -9.88 -8.51
N GLY A 103 -9.26 -8.85 -9.03
CA GLY A 103 -9.92 -7.61 -9.47
C GLY A 103 -10.84 -7.75 -10.68
N LYS A 104 -10.74 -8.82 -11.49
CA LYS A 104 -11.60 -9.01 -12.67
C LYS A 104 -13.08 -9.14 -12.33
N HIS A 105 -13.40 -9.55 -11.11
CA HIS A 105 -14.77 -9.62 -10.62
C HIS A 105 -15.37 -8.24 -10.33
N GLY A 106 -14.55 -7.19 -10.30
CA GLY A 106 -14.97 -5.83 -10.01
C GLY A 106 -15.45 -5.64 -8.57
N CYS A 107 -15.69 -4.39 -8.20
CA CYS A 107 -16.29 -4.10 -6.90
C CYS A 107 -17.74 -4.52 -6.89
N GLN A 108 -18.05 -5.55 -6.11
CA GLN A 108 -19.42 -5.94 -5.85
C GLN A 108 -20.11 -4.80 -5.08
N LYS A 109 -21.26 -4.36 -5.58
CA LYS A 109 -22.10 -3.40 -4.87
C LYS A 109 -22.73 -4.14 -3.70
N THR A 110 -22.20 -3.93 -2.49
CA THR A 110 -22.87 -4.29 -1.24
C THR A 110 -23.97 -3.29 -0.93
#